data_AF-A0A2V2F3C4-F1
#
_entry.id   AF-A0A2V2F3C4-F1
#
_cell.length_a   1.000
_cell.length_b   1.000
_cell.length_c   1.000
_cell.angle_alpha   90.00
_cell.angle_beta   90.00
_cell.angle_gamma   90.00
#
_symmetry.space_group_name_H-M   'P 1'
#
loop_
_entity.id
_entity.type
_entity.pdbx_description
1 polymer ?
#
loop_
_entity_poly.entity_id
_entity_poly.type
_entity_poly.pdbx_seq_one_letter_code
_entity_poly.pdbx_strand_id
1 'polypeptide(L)'
;MARTENQKRRLLCLLDLLLHETDADHPMPLAEIGKRLAEMGLNAERKSLYDDIRTLAEHGIAVEYLPRHGYAVMARTYELAELKMLVDIIRSAKFLTEKKSRELIRKLYGETSRYGAAELDRQVYTARVKSKSEIIYYTVDALHAAIRENRQISFRYLHYNAHKVRVEKSPGFRYVASPWALVWDNENYYLVAYDGETRSIRHFRVDRMRDVRAEAQKRLGKEAFGNFDIGVYEAKTFGMFGGKEETVTLACTERAADAVIDRFGTEPTFIPRAGGGFDVTVRVFQSPQFYAWLTGLSGLIRLKAPTRAVDAYRAYLTGALDGLKNEE
;
A
#
# COMPACT_ATOMS: atom_id res chain seq x y z
N MET A 1 9.04 -47.25 18.63
CA MET A 1 9.43 -46.03 17.88
C MET A 1 8.52 -45.81 16.67
N ALA A 2 8.35 -46.77 15.75
CA ALA A 2 7.50 -46.63 14.56
C ALA A 2 6.01 -46.27 14.83
N ARG A 3 5.41 -46.78 15.91
CA ARG A 3 4.00 -46.49 16.28
C ARG A 3 3.78 -45.03 16.67
N THR A 4 4.75 -44.42 17.36
CA THR A 4 4.70 -43.01 17.80
C THR A 4 5.02 -42.04 16.67
N GLU A 5 5.89 -42.45 15.74
CA GLU A 5 6.25 -41.68 14.54
C GLU A 5 5.07 -41.55 13.57
N ASN A 6 4.36 -42.66 13.32
CA ASN A 6 3.14 -42.64 12.51
C ASN A 6 2.01 -41.81 13.14
N GLN A 7 1.95 -41.73 14.48
CA GLN A 7 0.95 -40.90 15.17
C GLN A 7 1.21 -39.40 14.96
N LYS A 8 2.46 -38.95 15.09
CA LYS A 8 2.83 -37.54 14.85
C LYS A 8 2.56 -37.14 13.40
N ARG A 9 2.97 -37.98 12.45
CA ARG A 9 2.71 -37.76 11.03
C ARG A 9 1.21 -37.69 10.73
N ARG A 10 0.41 -38.59 11.32
CA ARG A 10 -1.04 -38.59 11.17
C ARG A 10 -1.68 -37.30 11.68
N LEU A 11 -1.28 -36.82 12.85
CA LEU A 11 -1.82 -35.57 13.41
C LEU A 11 -1.57 -34.37 12.49
N LEU A 12 -0.35 -34.27 11.92
CA LEU A 12 -0.01 -33.21 10.96
C LEU A 12 -0.82 -33.34 9.66
N CYS A 13 -0.94 -34.54 9.10
CA CYS A 13 -1.75 -34.75 7.91
C CYS A 13 -3.25 -34.52 8.15
N LEU A 14 -3.76 -34.83 9.34
CA LEU A 14 -5.14 -34.51 9.73
C LEU A 14 -5.35 -33.00 9.80
N LEU A 15 -4.41 -32.26 10.39
CA LEU A 15 -4.43 -30.80 10.41
C LEU A 15 -4.47 -30.23 9.00
N ASP A 16 -3.54 -30.63 8.13
CA ASP A 16 -3.48 -30.17 6.74
C ASP A 16 -4.77 -30.51 5.98
N LEU A 17 -5.32 -31.71 6.19
CA LEU A 17 -6.58 -32.14 5.59
C LEU A 17 -7.74 -31.24 6.03
N LEU A 18 -7.92 -31.04 7.33
CA LEU A 18 -9.00 -30.20 7.86
C LEU A 18 -8.87 -28.76 7.39
N LEU A 19 -7.65 -28.19 7.42
CA LEU A 19 -7.39 -26.84 6.97
C LEU A 19 -7.61 -26.67 5.46
N HIS A 20 -7.32 -27.66 4.63
CA HIS A 20 -7.43 -27.50 3.17
C HIS A 20 -8.80 -27.95 2.62
N GLU A 21 -9.43 -28.94 3.23
CA GLU A 21 -10.62 -29.62 2.67
C GLU A 21 -11.93 -29.29 3.41
N THR A 22 -11.88 -28.50 4.48
CA THR A 22 -13.08 -28.13 5.24
C THR A 22 -13.15 -26.63 5.52
N ASP A 23 -14.36 -26.13 5.64
CA ASP A 23 -14.69 -24.81 6.20
C ASP A 23 -16.13 -24.87 6.75
N ALA A 24 -16.65 -23.75 7.25
CA ALA A 24 -17.98 -23.67 7.84
C ALA A 24 -19.10 -24.19 6.92
N ASP A 25 -18.96 -24.04 5.60
CA ASP A 25 -19.95 -24.48 4.61
C ASP A 25 -19.66 -25.89 4.05
N HIS A 26 -18.44 -26.39 4.25
CA HIS A 26 -17.96 -27.66 3.72
C HIS A 26 -17.39 -28.60 4.80
N PRO A 27 -18.22 -29.06 5.77
CA PRO A 27 -17.82 -30.06 6.75
C PRO A 27 -17.54 -31.45 6.14
N MET A 28 -16.65 -32.21 6.79
CA MET A 28 -16.25 -33.55 6.38
C MET A 28 -16.61 -34.61 7.43
N PRO A 29 -17.38 -35.67 7.08
CA PRO A 29 -17.68 -36.77 7.99
C PRO A 29 -16.41 -37.51 8.45
N LEU A 30 -16.40 -38.00 9.70
CA LEU A 30 -15.26 -38.74 10.25
C LEU A 30 -14.86 -39.97 9.42
N ALA A 31 -15.84 -40.64 8.80
CA ALA A 31 -15.58 -41.77 7.93
C ALA A 31 -14.78 -41.36 6.67
N GLU A 32 -15.08 -40.19 6.11
CA GLU A 32 -14.35 -39.65 4.96
C GLU A 32 -12.96 -39.16 5.37
N ILE A 33 -12.82 -38.53 6.54
CA ILE A 33 -11.50 -38.19 7.12
C ILE A 33 -10.61 -39.43 7.21
N GLY A 34 -11.14 -40.52 7.77
CA GLY A 34 -10.41 -41.79 7.90
C GLY A 34 -10.02 -42.38 6.54
N LYS A 35 -10.91 -42.30 5.55
CA LYS A 35 -10.63 -42.75 4.18
C LYS A 35 -9.51 -41.93 3.53
N ARG A 36 -9.57 -40.59 3.58
CA ARG A 36 -8.56 -39.69 3.01
C ARG A 36 -7.19 -39.89 3.66
N LEU A 37 -7.14 -40.14 4.98
CA LEU A 37 -5.89 -40.49 5.66
C LEU A 37 -5.36 -41.87 5.25
N ALA A 38 -6.24 -42.86 5.08
CA ALA A 38 -5.86 -44.20 4.60
C ALA A 38 -5.26 -44.17 3.18
N GLU A 39 -5.79 -43.33 2.28
CA GLU A 39 -5.23 -43.07 0.94
C GLU A 39 -3.79 -42.52 1.01
N MET A 40 -3.42 -41.83 2.10
CA MET A 40 -2.06 -41.36 2.38
C MET A 40 -1.19 -42.41 3.11
N GLY A 41 -1.70 -43.63 3.31
CA GLY A 41 -1.05 -44.72 4.04
C GLY A 41 -1.15 -44.61 5.57
N LEU A 42 -2.05 -43.77 6.09
CA LEU A 42 -2.20 -43.48 7.51
C LEU A 42 -3.52 -44.05 8.05
N ASN A 43 -3.52 -45.35 8.36
CA ASN A 43 -4.69 -46.01 8.94
C ASN A 43 -4.89 -45.60 10.40
N ALA A 44 -6.14 -45.29 10.76
CA ALA A 44 -6.50 -44.91 12.12
C ALA A 44 -7.90 -45.41 12.49
N GLU A 45 -8.01 -45.95 13.69
CA GLU A 45 -9.31 -46.31 14.27
C GLU A 45 -10.10 -45.05 14.63
N ARG A 46 -11.44 -45.13 14.63
CA ARG A 46 -12.32 -43.99 14.96
C ARG A 46 -11.94 -43.31 16.27
N LYS A 47 -11.63 -44.10 17.32
CA LYS A 47 -11.22 -43.58 18.62
C LYS A 47 -9.95 -42.73 18.53
N SER A 48 -8.97 -43.16 17.73
CA SER A 48 -7.75 -42.39 17.51
C SER A 48 -8.02 -41.07 16.79
N LEU A 49 -8.93 -41.05 15.81
CA LEU A 49 -9.30 -39.83 15.11
C LEU A 49 -10.02 -38.83 16.02
N TYR A 50 -10.93 -39.31 16.90
CA TYR A 50 -11.56 -38.44 17.90
C TYR A 50 -10.53 -37.82 18.84
N ASP A 51 -9.56 -38.61 19.32
CA ASP A 51 -8.50 -38.13 20.20
C ASP A 51 -7.58 -37.11 19.48
N ASP A 52 -7.24 -37.35 18.21
CA ASP A 52 -6.42 -36.43 17.42
C ASP A 52 -7.16 -35.11 17.13
N ILE A 53 -8.44 -35.16 16.73
CA ILE A 53 -9.26 -33.95 16.52
C ILE A 53 -9.37 -33.15 17.81
N ARG A 54 -9.61 -33.81 18.95
CA ARG A 54 -9.61 -33.14 20.25
C ARG A 54 -8.26 -32.49 20.55
N THR A 55 -7.16 -33.17 20.26
CA THR A 55 -5.80 -32.63 20.43
C THR A 55 -5.59 -31.36 19.59
N LEU A 56 -6.08 -31.33 18.35
CA LEU A 56 -6.03 -30.13 17.50
C LEU A 56 -6.87 -28.98 18.07
N ALA A 57 -8.09 -29.29 18.55
CA ALA A 57 -8.97 -28.30 19.17
C ALA A 57 -8.35 -27.71 20.46
N GLU A 58 -7.76 -28.54 21.32
CA GLU A 58 -7.04 -28.13 22.52
C GLU A 58 -5.79 -27.27 22.20
N HIS A 59 -5.17 -27.47 21.04
CA HIS A 59 -4.09 -26.61 20.53
C HIS A 59 -4.62 -25.26 19.98
N GLY A 60 -5.92 -25.07 19.85
CA GLY A 60 -6.52 -23.82 19.37
C GLY A 60 -6.83 -23.82 17.87
N ILE A 61 -6.85 -24.97 17.21
CA ILE A 61 -7.48 -25.10 15.90
C ILE A 61 -8.99 -25.08 16.10
N ALA A 62 -9.70 -24.15 15.47
CA ALA A 62 -11.15 -24.01 15.60
C ALA A 62 -11.92 -25.10 14.82
N VAL A 63 -11.64 -26.37 15.10
CA VAL A 63 -12.35 -27.51 14.51
C VAL A 63 -13.56 -27.87 15.36
N GLU A 64 -14.74 -27.89 14.75
CA GLU A 64 -16.00 -28.21 15.42
C GLU A 64 -16.74 -29.33 14.70
N TYR A 65 -17.56 -30.06 15.47
CA TYR A 65 -18.49 -31.04 14.93
C TYR A 65 -19.83 -30.38 14.62
N LEU A 66 -20.20 -30.36 13.33
CA LEU A 66 -21.50 -29.94 12.84
C LEU A 66 -22.44 -31.16 12.79
N PRO A 67 -23.55 -31.17 13.55
CA PRO A 67 -24.46 -32.31 13.62
C PRO A 67 -24.92 -32.78 12.25
N ARG A 68 -24.83 -34.09 11.99
CA ARG A 68 -25.18 -34.75 10.71
C ARG A 68 -24.30 -34.39 9.50
N HIS A 69 -23.34 -33.48 9.64
CA HIS A 69 -22.49 -33.04 8.53
C HIS A 69 -21.02 -33.45 8.69
N GLY A 70 -20.49 -33.49 9.92
CA GLY A 70 -19.11 -33.90 10.18
C GLY A 70 -18.30 -32.82 10.87
N TYR A 71 -16.99 -32.79 10.61
CA TYR A 71 -16.07 -31.82 11.21
C TYR A 71 -15.70 -30.73 10.22
N ALA A 72 -15.62 -29.49 10.71
CA ALA A 72 -15.24 -28.33 9.92
C ALA A 72 -14.31 -27.41 10.72
N VAL A 73 -13.42 -26.72 10.01
CA VAL A 73 -12.67 -25.58 10.57
C VAL A 73 -13.55 -24.33 10.48
N MET A 74 -13.97 -23.82 11.64
CA MET A 74 -14.91 -22.71 11.78
C MET A 74 -14.25 -21.33 11.74
N ALA A 75 -12.99 -21.25 12.15
CA ALA A 75 -12.22 -20.01 12.16
C ALA A 75 -10.77 -20.25 11.73
N ARG A 76 -10.19 -19.22 11.10
CA ARG A 76 -8.84 -19.21 10.55
C ARG A 76 -8.16 -17.89 10.91
N THR A 77 -6.87 -17.79 10.61
CA THR A 77 -6.09 -16.56 10.77
C THR A 77 -6.67 -15.40 9.96
N TYR A 78 -7.18 -15.68 8.75
CA TYR A 78 -7.82 -14.71 7.89
C TYR A 78 -9.23 -15.16 7.54
N GLU A 79 -10.17 -14.21 7.54
CA GLU A 79 -11.48 -14.40 6.95
C GLU A 79 -11.38 -14.37 5.42
N LEU A 80 -12.32 -15.04 4.76
CA LEU A 80 -12.35 -15.07 3.29
C LEU A 80 -12.50 -13.66 2.69
N ALA A 81 -13.23 -12.77 3.35
CA ALA A 81 -13.38 -11.37 2.94
C ALA A 81 -12.06 -10.59 2.99
N GLU A 82 -11.24 -10.81 4.02
CA GLU A 82 -9.91 -10.20 4.16
C GLU A 82 -8.98 -10.70 3.05
N LEU A 83 -8.99 -12.01 2.76
CA LEU A 83 -8.21 -12.57 1.66
C LEU A 83 -8.63 -12.02 0.30
N LYS A 84 -9.93 -11.85 0.04
CA LYS A 84 -10.45 -11.20 -1.18
C LYS A 84 -9.90 -9.78 -1.32
N MET A 85 -9.98 -8.98 -0.26
CA MET A 85 -9.45 -7.62 -0.24
C MET A 85 -7.93 -7.58 -0.49
N LEU A 86 -7.16 -8.48 0.13
CA LEU A 86 -5.71 -8.57 -0.09
C LEU A 86 -5.37 -8.95 -1.54
N VAL A 87 -6.13 -9.89 -2.14
CA VAL A 87 -5.98 -10.25 -3.55
C VAL A 87 -6.24 -9.04 -4.44
N ASP A 88 -7.28 -8.25 -4.18
CA ASP A 88 -7.60 -7.03 -4.94
C ASP A 88 -6.52 -5.94 -4.80
N ILE A 89 -5.98 -5.75 -3.60
CA ILE A 89 -4.86 -4.82 -3.35
C ILE A 89 -3.62 -5.26 -4.14
N ILE A 90 -3.27 -6.55 -4.10
CA ILE A 90 -2.11 -7.09 -4.84
C ILE A 90 -2.35 -6.99 -6.37
N ARG A 91 -3.56 -7.27 -6.85
CA ARG A 91 -3.91 -7.12 -8.28
C ARG A 91 -3.85 -5.66 -8.73
N SER A 92 -4.29 -4.71 -7.92
CA SER A 92 -4.29 -3.28 -8.25
C SER A 92 -2.93 -2.60 -8.11
N ALA A 93 -2.00 -3.17 -7.35
CA ALA A 93 -0.67 -2.62 -7.07
C ALA A 93 0.23 -2.55 -8.33
N LYS A 94 0.51 -1.33 -8.80
CA LYS A 94 1.31 -1.07 -10.02
C LYS A 94 2.80 -1.40 -9.88
N PHE A 95 3.35 -1.26 -8.68
CA PHE A 95 4.76 -1.52 -8.40
C PHE A 95 5.14 -2.99 -8.51
N LEU A 96 4.16 -3.89 -8.41
CA LEU A 96 4.34 -5.32 -8.61
C LEU A 96 4.48 -5.66 -10.08
N THR A 97 5.26 -6.69 -10.38
CA THR A 97 5.20 -7.36 -11.68
C THR A 97 3.97 -8.27 -11.73
N GLU A 98 3.55 -8.63 -12.93
CA GLU A 98 2.47 -9.60 -13.12
C GLU A 98 2.84 -10.97 -12.53
N LYS A 99 4.09 -11.41 -12.77
CA LYS A 99 4.64 -12.64 -12.17
C LYS A 99 4.56 -12.59 -10.65
N LYS A 100 5.04 -11.50 -10.04
CA LYS A 100 5.07 -11.37 -8.58
C LYS A 100 3.68 -11.29 -7.95
N SER A 101 2.76 -10.58 -8.62
CA SER A 101 1.36 -10.50 -8.19
C SER A 101 0.75 -11.90 -8.11
N ARG A 102 0.93 -12.72 -9.16
CA ARG A 102 0.45 -14.12 -9.17
C ARG A 102 1.10 -14.98 -8.09
N GLU A 103 2.41 -14.82 -7.86
CA GLU A 103 3.10 -15.55 -6.79
C GLU A 103 2.54 -15.22 -5.41
N LEU A 104 2.29 -13.93 -5.11
CA LEU A 104 1.74 -13.50 -3.83
C LEU A 104 0.29 -13.97 -3.66
N ILE A 105 -0.53 -13.83 -4.70
CA ILE A 105 -1.94 -14.30 -4.69
C ILE A 105 -1.99 -15.81 -4.44
N ARG A 106 -1.11 -16.59 -5.08
CA ARG A 106 -1.04 -18.04 -4.83
C ARG A 106 -0.68 -18.40 -3.40
N LYS A 107 0.08 -17.57 -2.69
CA LYS A 107 0.34 -17.79 -1.26
C LYS A 107 -0.93 -17.59 -0.44
N LEU A 108 -1.73 -16.57 -0.76
CA LEU A 108 -3.01 -16.31 -0.09
C LEU A 108 -4.03 -17.44 -0.30
N TYR A 109 -3.96 -18.16 -1.44
CA TYR A 109 -4.81 -19.34 -1.65
C TYR A 109 -4.55 -20.44 -0.61
N GLY A 110 -3.32 -20.53 -0.07
CA GLY A 110 -2.97 -21.50 0.97
C GLY A 110 -3.46 -21.12 2.38
N GLU A 111 -3.96 -19.91 2.57
CA GLU A 111 -4.45 -19.43 3.87
C GLU A 111 -5.94 -19.76 4.10
N THR A 112 -6.59 -20.43 3.14
CA THR A 112 -8.01 -20.80 3.18
C THR A 112 -8.23 -22.25 2.73
N SER A 113 -9.46 -22.76 2.89
CA SER A 113 -9.88 -24.03 2.28
C SER A 113 -9.77 -23.97 0.75
N ARG A 114 -9.76 -25.13 0.08
CA ARG A 114 -9.82 -25.23 -1.38
C ARG A 114 -11.04 -24.54 -2.00
N TYR A 115 -12.15 -24.47 -1.25
CA TYR A 115 -13.38 -23.83 -1.70
C TYR A 115 -13.22 -22.30 -1.66
N GLY A 116 -12.71 -21.77 -0.55
CA GLY A 116 -12.36 -20.35 -0.45
C GLY A 116 -11.30 -19.95 -1.49
N ALA A 117 -10.28 -20.78 -1.72
CA ALA A 117 -9.27 -20.52 -2.75
C ALA A 117 -9.88 -20.44 -4.16
N ALA A 118 -10.88 -21.27 -4.47
CA ALA A 118 -11.61 -21.21 -5.73
C ALA A 118 -12.45 -19.92 -5.86
N GLU A 119 -12.94 -19.36 -4.75
CA GLU A 119 -13.61 -18.06 -4.75
C GLU A 119 -12.65 -16.89 -4.97
N LEU A 120 -11.42 -16.97 -4.43
CA LEU A 120 -10.39 -15.94 -4.62
C LEU A 120 -9.97 -15.80 -6.09
N ASP A 121 -10.10 -16.87 -6.87
CA ASP A 121 -9.76 -16.86 -8.30
C ASP A 121 -10.77 -16.03 -9.13
N ARG A 122 -12.01 -15.90 -8.65
CA ARG A 122 -13.18 -15.47 -9.46
C ARG A 122 -13.42 -13.96 -9.57
N GLN A 123 -12.57 -13.06 -9.08
CA GLN A 123 -12.96 -11.63 -8.97
C GLN A 123 -11.96 -10.56 -9.47
N VAL A 124 -12.52 -9.51 -10.07
CA VAL A 124 -11.95 -8.22 -10.53
C VAL A 124 -10.79 -8.27 -11.55
N TYR A 125 -11.11 -7.93 -12.80
CA TYR A 125 -10.11 -7.53 -13.81
C TYR A 125 -9.72 -6.06 -13.58
N THR A 126 -8.49 -5.81 -13.15
CA THR A 126 -7.91 -4.46 -13.18
C THR A 126 -7.02 -4.30 -14.40
N ALA A 127 -7.47 -3.56 -15.41
CA ALA A 127 -6.65 -3.18 -16.57
C ALA A 127 -5.62 -2.12 -16.17
N ARG A 128 -4.57 -2.51 -15.44
CA ARG A 128 -3.51 -1.61 -14.98
C ARG A 128 -2.15 -2.07 -15.48
N VAL A 129 -1.33 -1.11 -15.92
CA VAL A 129 0.04 -1.38 -16.36
C VAL A 129 0.90 -1.68 -15.13
N LYS A 130 1.32 -2.94 -15.01
CA LYS A 130 2.23 -3.44 -13.97
C LYS A 130 3.68 -3.05 -14.24
N SER A 131 4.50 -3.04 -13.19
CA SER A 131 5.93 -2.85 -13.32
C SER A 131 6.54 -3.97 -14.17
N LYS A 132 7.58 -3.62 -14.95
CA LYS A 132 8.38 -4.59 -15.71
C LYS A 132 9.56 -5.15 -14.90
N SER A 133 9.79 -4.66 -13.69
CA SER A 133 10.95 -5.03 -12.87
C SER A 133 10.63 -5.04 -11.38
N GLU A 134 11.28 -5.94 -10.65
CA GLU A 134 11.21 -6.09 -9.19
C GLU A 134 12.28 -5.26 -8.46
N ILE A 135 13.04 -4.42 -9.17
CA ILE A 135 14.10 -3.57 -8.58
C ILE A 135 13.59 -2.69 -7.43
N ILE A 136 12.30 -2.30 -7.47
CA ILE A 136 11.72 -1.43 -6.43
C ILE A 136 11.79 -2.05 -5.03
N TYR A 137 11.64 -3.37 -4.88
CA TYR A 137 11.72 -4.05 -3.57
C TYR A 137 13.10 -3.89 -2.94
N TYR A 138 14.13 -4.27 -3.71
CA TYR A 138 15.52 -4.14 -3.25
C TYR A 138 15.90 -2.69 -2.98
N THR A 139 15.31 -1.76 -3.73
CA THR A 139 15.53 -0.33 -3.52
C THR A 139 14.89 0.13 -2.22
N VAL A 140 13.64 -0.23 -1.95
CA VAL A 140 12.95 0.07 -0.69
C VAL A 140 13.71 -0.51 0.50
N ASP A 141 14.15 -1.77 0.42
CA ASP A 141 14.93 -2.41 1.48
C ASP A 141 16.28 -1.70 1.72
N ALA A 142 17.00 -1.35 0.66
CA ALA A 142 18.27 -0.62 0.75
C ALA A 142 18.08 0.78 1.39
N LEU A 143 16.97 1.46 1.07
CA LEU A 143 16.63 2.75 1.66
C LEU A 143 16.28 2.62 3.15
N HIS A 144 15.49 1.62 3.54
CA HIS A 144 15.22 1.34 4.96
C HIS A 144 16.48 1.00 5.74
N ALA A 145 17.40 0.22 5.16
CA ALA A 145 18.70 -0.08 5.76
C ALA A 145 19.51 1.20 5.99
N ALA A 146 19.66 2.05 4.97
CA ALA A 146 20.39 3.32 5.10
C ALA A 146 19.78 4.28 6.13
N ILE A 147 18.43 4.34 6.21
CA ILE A 147 17.72 5.13 7.23
C ILE A 147 18.07 4.64 8.63
N ARG A 148 17.97 3.32 8.86
CA ARG A 148 18.24 2.69 10.16
C ARG A 148 19.70 2.82 10.59
N GLU A 149 20.63 2.69 9.65
CA GLU A 149 22.08 2.83 9.90
C GLU A 149 22.55 4.29 9.97
N ASN A 150 21.64 5.25 9.77
CA ASN A 150 21.93 6.69 9.74
C ASN A 150 22.97 7.08 8.68
N ARG A 151 22.88 6.49 7.49
CA ARG A 151 23.82 6.70 6.37
C ARG A 151 23.18 7.51 5.25
N GLN A 152 23.98 8.33 4.58
CA GLN A 152 23.59 8.91 3.30
C GLN A 152 23.45 7.81 2.24
N ILE A 153 22.81 8.14 1.14
CA ILE A 153 22.70 7.27 -0.02
C ILE A 153 23.21 7.99 -1.26
N SER A 154 23.66 7.20 -2.24
CA SER A 154 23.87 7.66 -3.60
C SER A 154 23.11 6.83 -4.62
N PHE A 155 22.67 7.47 -5.70
CA PHE A 155 21.86 6.82 -6.72
C PHE A 155 21.91 7.56 -8.06
N ARG A 156 21.55 6.86 -9.13
CA ARG A 156 21.25 7.45 -10.44
C ARG A 156 19.75 7.67 -10.54
N TYR A 157 19.32 8.75 -11.20
CA TYR A 157 17.91 9.09 -11.30
C TYR A 157 17.44 9.10 -12.76
N LEU A 158 16.39 8.35 -13.04
CA LEU A 158 15.88 8.11 -14.39
C LEU A 158 14.61 8.91 -14.67
N HIS A 159 14.37 9.20 -15.94
CA HIS A 159 13.09 9.68 -16.44
C HIS A 159 12.78 9.05 -17.80
N TYR A 160 11.54 9.17 -18.24
CA TYR A 160 11.16 8.80 -19.60
C TYR A 160 11.34 10.02 -20.51
N ASN A 161 12.01 9.82 -21.66
CA ASN A 161 12.03 10.79 -22.73
C ASN A 161 10.75 10.71 -23.59
N ALA A 162 10.63 11.57 -24.61
CA ALA A 162 9.48 11.60 -25.52
C ALA A 162 9.21 10.27 -26.25
N HIS A 163 10.24 9.42 -26.41
CA HIS A 163 10.13 8.10 -27.03
C HIS A 163 9.77 6.97 -26.05
N LYS A 164 9.37 7.32 -24.81
CA LYS A 164 9.06 6.35 -23.74
C LYS A 164 10.24 5.43 -23.39
N VAL A 165 11.46 5.91 -23.59
CA VAL A 165 12.70 5.22 -23.19
C VAL A 165 13.19 5.80 -21.85
N ARG A 166 13.60 4.93 -20.92
CA ARG A 166 14.20 5.36 -19.65
C ARG A 166 15.64 5.84 -19.91
N VAL A 167 15.91 7.08 -19.56
CA VAL A 167 17.23 7.71 -19.66
C VAL A 167 17.61 8.39 -18.34
N GLU A 168 18.90 8.54 -18.08
CA GLU A 168 19.38 9.28 -16.90
C GLU A 168 18.95 10.75 -17.00
N LYS A 169 18.35 11.28 -15.93
CA LYS A 169 17.97 12.70 -15.84
C LYS A 169 19.19 13.61 -15.95
N SER A 170 20.30 13.18 -15.39
CA SER A 170 21.59 13.87 -15.40
C SER A 170 22.65 12.83 -15.78
N PRO A 171 22.96 12.66 -17.08
CA PRO A 171 23.85 11.61 -17.55
C PRO A 171 25.20 11.63 -16.82
N GLY A 172 25.61 10.49 -16.26
CA GLY A 172 26.87 10.34 -15.53
C GLY A 172 26.88 10.95 -14.12
N PHE A 173 25.83 11.67 -13.72
CA PHE A 173 25.72 12.26 -12.39
C PHE A 173 25.09 11.28 -11.39
N ARG A 174 25.67 11.24 -10.19
CA ARG A 174 25.18 10.43 -9.08
C ARG A 174 24.70 11.36 -7.98
N TYR A 175 23.41 11.30 -7.69
CA TYR A 175 22.79 12.07 -6.62
C TYR A 175 23.26 11.53 -5.28
N VAL A 176 23.52 12.41 -4.32
CA VAL A 176 23.78 12.07 -2.92
C VAL A 176 22.71 12.76 -2.07
N ALA A 177 22.06 12.00 -1.18
CA ALA A 177 21.02 12.53 -0.31
C ALA A 177 21.00 11.81 1.04
N SER A 178 20.44 12.47 2.06
CA SER A 178 20.24 11.89 3.38
C SER A 178 18.80 11.40 3.52
N PRO A 179 18.54 10.08 3.48
CA PRO A 179 17.18 9.56 3.49
C PRO A 179 16.56 9.66 4.87
N TRP A 180 15.35 10.22 5.00
CA TRP A 180 14.69 10.39 6.31
C TRP A 180 13.42 9.57 6.43
N ALA A 181 12.64 9.47 5.35
CA ALA A 181 11.42 8.67 5.35
C ALA A 181 11.09 8.09 3.98
N LEU A 182 10.37 6.98 3.98
CA LEU A 182 9.69 6.44 2.82
C LEU A 182 8.19 6.63 2.98
N VAL A 183 7.58 7.24 1.98
CA VAL A 183 6.16 7.60 1.91
C VAL A 183 5.52 6.81 0.77
N TRP A 184 4.34 6.26 1.01
CA TRP A 184 3.51 5.64 -0.02
C TRP A 184 2.38 6.59 -0.41
N ASP A 185 2.48 7.21 -1.59
CA ASP A 185 1.47 8.16 -2.09
C ASP A 185 1.10 7.88 -3.55
N ASN A 186 -0.20 7.98 -3.86
CA ASN A 186 -0.74 7.77 -5.20
C ASN A 186 -0.16 6.53 -5.90
N GLU A 187 -0.08 5.41 -5.17
CA GLU A 187 0.44 4.11 -5.62
C GLU A 187 1.94 4.06 -5.93
N ASN A 188 2.74 4.99 -5.39
CA ASN A 188 4.20 5.00 -5.57
C ASN A 188 4.93 5.24 -4.25
N TYR A 189 6.11 4.63 -4.12
CA TYR A 189 7.05 4.97 -3.06
C TYR A 189 7.80 6.27 -3.40
N TYR A 190 7.83 7.17 -2.43
CA TYR A 190 8.62 8.40 -2.43
C TYR A 190 9.62 8.37 -1.28
N LEU A 191 10.86 8.67 -1.60
CA LEU A 191 11.88 8.97 -0.61
C LEU A 191 11.81 10.45 -0.26
N VAL A 192 11.55 10.76 1.00
CA VAL A 192 11.77 12.07 1.59
C VAL A 192 13.21 12.11 2.09
N ALA A 193 14.02 13.01 1.52
CA ALA A 193 15.43 13.13 1.84
C ALA A 193 15.88 14.57 1.98
N TYR A 194 16.93 14.79 2.77
CA TYR A 194 17.63 16.06 2.83
C TYR A 194 18.75 16.07 1.79
N ASP A 195 18.75 17.09 0.92
CA ASP A 195 19.84 17.37 0.02
C ASP A 195 20.84 18.32 0.70
N GLY A 196 22.07 17.85 0.88
CA GLY A 196 23.13 18.61 1.53
C GLY A 196 23.62 19.80 0.70
N GLU A 197 23.57 19.71 -0.62
CA GLU A 197 24.03 20.77 -1.53
C GLU A 197 23.05 21.94 -1.53
N THR A 198 21.77 21.65 -1.71
CA THR A 198 20.71 22.68 -1.76
C THR A 198 20.15 23.05 -0.39
N ARG A 199 20.58 22.35 0.68
CA ARG A 199 20.10 22.52 2.06
C ARG A 199 18.57 22.48 2.16
N SER A 200 17.96 21.54 1.45
CA SER A 200 16.51 21.48 1.30
C SER A 200 15.96 20.06 1.39
N ILE A 201 14.68 19.93 1.73
CA ILE A 201 13.95 18.67 1.68
C ILE A 201 13.54 18.41 0.23
N ARG A 202 13.85 17.21 -0.26
CA ARG A 202 13.58 16.76 -1.63
C ARG A 202 12.85 15.43 -1.61
N HIS A 203 12.01 15.24 -2.63
CA HIS A 203 11.25 14.02 -2.85
C HIS A 203 11.78 13.31 -4.09
N PHE A 204 12.08 12.04 -3.94
CA PHE A 204 12.51 11.20 -5.04
C PHE A 204 11.53 10.05 -5.20
N ARG A 205 11.02 9.88 -6.41
CA ARG A 205 10.23 8.70 -6.76
C ARG A 205 11.14 7.48 -6.79
N VAL A 206 10.87 6.51 -5.92
CA VAL A 206 11.75 5.35 -5.73
C VAL A 206 11.82 4.49 -6.99
N ASP A 207 10.73 4.39 -7.76
CA ASP A 207 10.70 3.69 -9.06
C ASP A 207 11.62 4.31 -10.14
N ARG A 208 12.08 5.54 -9.93
CA ARG A 208 13.03 6.26 -10.78
C ARG A 208 14.47 6.19 -10.28
N MET A 209 14.71 5.65 -9.08
CA MET A 209 16.04 5.47 -8.53
C MET A 209 16.66 4.20 -9.10
N ARG A 210 17.94 4.28 -9.46
CA ARG A 210 18.73 3.14 -9.95
C ARG A 210 20.06 3.07 -9.22
N ASP A 211 20.53 1.85 -8.99
CA ASP A 211 21.80 1.54 -8.35
C ASP A 211 21.95 2.25 -7.00
N VAL A 212 20.93 2.20 -6.14
CA VAL A 212 20.99 2.84 -4.81
C VAL A 212 22.06 2.17 -3.95
N ARG A 213 22.93 2.97 -3.33
CA ARG A 213 24.00 2.51 -2.44
C ARG A 213 24.02 3.33 -1.16
N ALA A 214 24.31 2.69 -0.04
CA ALA A 214 24.61 3.38 1.21
C ALA A 214 26.02 3.94 1.17
N GLU A 215 26.16 5.21 1.55
CA GLU A 215 27.43 5.91 1.63
C GLU A 215 28.06 5.77 3.01
N ALA A 216 29.37 5.99 3.15
CA ALA A 216 30.04 5.93 4.46
C ALA A 216 29.62 7.09 5.39
N GLN A 217 29.23 8.21 4.79
CA GLN A 217 28.88 9.45 5.47
C GLN A 217 27.55 9.32 6.21
N LYS A 218 27.47 9.95 7.39
CA LYS A 218 26.23 10.04 8.16
C LYS A 218 25.22 10.99 7.49
N ARG A 219 23.93 10.75 7.73
CA ARG A 219 22.86 11.65 7.26
C ARG A 219 23.01 13.07 7.79
N LEU A 220 22.67 14.02 6.93
CA LEU A 220 22.49 15.45 7.19
C LEU A 220 21.00 15.77 7.34
N GLY A 221 20.70 17.00 7.78
CA GLY A 221 19.32 17.51 7.85
C GLY A 221 18.59 17.24 9.15
N LYS A 222 19.29 16.83 10.22
CA LYS A 222 18.66 16.51 11.52
C LYS A 222 17.80 17.66 12.05
N GLU A 223 18.22 18.91 11.88
CA GLU A 223 17.44 20.08 12.30
C GLU A 223 16.17 20.26 11.45
N ALA A 224 16.28 20.11 10.12
CA ALA A 224 15.15 20.18 9.21
C ALA A 224 14.11 19.07 9.47
N PHE A 225 14.55 17.93 10.02
CA PHE A 225 13.70 16.80 10.34
C PHE A 225 13.37 16.65 11.84
N GLY A 226 13.87 17.53 12.71
CA GLY A 226 13.71 17.41 14.17
C GLY A 226 12.26 17.51 14.65
N ASN A 227 11.42 18.22 13.89
CA ASN A 227 9.97 18.36 14.11
C ASN A 227 9.15 17.77 12.94
N PHE A 228 9.74 16.86 12.16
CA PHE A 228 9.11 16.32 10.96
C PHE A 228 8.16 15.17 11.34
N ASP A 229 6.87 15.48 11.38
CA ASP A 229 5.80 14.50 11.40
C ASP A 229 5.41 14.15 9.96
N ILE A 230 5.58 12.88 9.60
CA ILE A 230 5.34 12.38 8.25
C ILE A 230 3.87 12.47 7.84
N GLY A 231 2.93 12.22 8.77
CA GLY A 231 1.50 12.29 8.49
C GLY A 231 1.04 13.73 8.26
N VAL A 232 1.54 14.65 9.09
CA VAL A 232 1.32 16.10 8.90
C VAL A 232 1.97 16.60 7.61
N TYR A 233 3.09 16.01 7.20
CA TYR A 233 3.79 16.38 5.97
C TYR A 233 3.07 15.89 4.72
N GLU A 234 2.61 14.63 4.70
CA GLU A 234 1.84 14.05 3.60
C GLU A 234 0.58 14.87 3.31
N ALA A 235 -0.20 15.20 4.35
CA ALA A 235 -1.43 16.00 4.25
C ALA A 235 -1.25 17.37 3.60
N LYS A 236 -0.03 17.95 3.67
CA LYS A 236 0.30 19.26 3.08
C LYS A 236 0.75 19.18 1.62
N THR A 237 1.18 18.00 1.16
CA THR A 237 1.73 17.81 -0.18
C THR A 237 0.66 17.36 -1.17
N PHE A 238 0.68 17.93 -2.37
CA PHE A 238 -0.15 17.47 -3.48
C PHE A 238 0.73 16.66 -4.42
N GLY A 239 0.67 15.32 -4.32
CA GLY A 239 1.47 14.40 -5.14
C GLY A 239 2.97 14.41 -4.83
N MET A 240 3.34 14.64 -3.55
CA MET A 240 4.73 14.79 -3.08
C MET A 240 5.51 15.95 -3.72
N PHE A 241 4.80 16.94 -4.28
CA PHE A 241 5.39 18.21 -4.65
C PHE A 241 5.43 19.12 -3.42
N GLY A 242 6.65 19.33 -2.93
CA GLY A 242 6.93 20.38 -1.96
C GLY A 242 6.82 21.77 -2.59
N GLY A 243 7.03 22.80 -1.79
CA GLY A 243 6.99 24.18 -2.23
C GLY A 243 7.12 25.12 -1.04
N LYS A 244 6.75 26.38 -1.22
CA LYS A 244 6.60 27.29 -0.09
C LYS A 244 5.34 26.88 0.68
N GLU A 245 5.52 26.50 1.95
CA GLU A 245 4.40 26.23 2.84
C GLU A 245 3.62 27.52 3.09
N GLU A 246 2.30 27.44 2.99
CA GLU A 246 1.40 28.57 3.12
C GLU A 246 0.12 28.11 3.83
N THR A 247 -0.37 28.93 4.76
CA THR A 247 -1.71 28.72 5.34
C THR A 247 -2.71 29.41 4.47
N VAL A 248 -3.65 28.68 3.90
CA VAL A 248 -4.63 29.19 2.95
C VAL A 248 -6.05 29.02 3.46
N THR A 249 -6.94 29.95 3.11
CA THR A 249 -8.37 29.81 3.34
C THR A 249 -9.06 29.49 2.02
N LEU A 250 -9.83 28.42 2.02
CA LEU A 250 -10.64 27.97 0.90
C LEU A 250 -12.10 28.29 1.19
N ALA A 251 -12.75 28.96 0.24
CA ALA A 251 -14.19 29.17 0.23
C ALA A 251 -14.86 28.06 -0.58
N CYS A 252 -15.65 27.24 0.10
CA CYS A 252 -16.21 26.00 -0.41
C CYS A 252 -17.74 26.08 -0.49
N THR A 253 -18.32 25.49 -1.53
CA THR A 253 -19.76 25.18 -1.57
C THR A 253 -20.07 23.98 -0.68
N GLU A 254 -21.34 23.77 -0.31
CA GLU A 254 -21.76 22.58 0.46
C GLU A 254 -21.33 21.27 -0.24
N ARG A 255 -21.43 21.23 -1.58
CA ARG A 255 -21.07 20.07 -2.40
C ARG A 255 -19.57 19.75 -2.40
N ALA A 256 -18.74 20.64 -1.87
CA ALA A 256 -17.30 20.42 -1.77
C ALA A 256 -16.89 19.71 -0.47
N ALA A 257 -17.82 19.47 0.47
CA ALA A 257 -17.51 18.89 1.78
C ALA A 257 -16.73 17.57 1.67
N ASP A 258 -17.24 16.60 0.92
CA ASP A 258 -16.60 15.29 0.74
C ASP A 258 -15.20 15.44 0.14
N ALA A 259 -15.03 16.29 -0.89
CA ALA A 259 -13.73 16.51 -1.52
C ALA A 259 -12.69 17.16 -0.58
N VAL A 260 -13.14 17.99 0.37
CA VAL A 260 -12.29 18.58 1.40
C VAL A 260 -11.93 17.53 2.47
N ILE A 261 -12.91 16.72 2.90
CA ILE A 261 -12.70 15.65 3.89
C ILE A 261 -11.78 14.56 3.35
N ASP A 262 -12.01 14.09 2.13
CA ASP A 262 -11.16 13.09 1.46
C ASP A 262 -9.71 13.57 1.33
N ARG A 263 -9.50 14.88 1.24
CA ARG A 263 -8.18 15.49 1.07
C ARG A 263 -7.47 15.78 2.39
N PHE A 264 -8.17 16.40 3.33
CA PHE A 264 -7.58 16.97 4.53
C PHE A 264 -8.03 16.28 5.82
N GLY A 265 -8.84 15.22 5.70
CA GLY A 265 -9.49 14.56 6.82
C GLY A 265 -10.60 15.42 7.44
N THR A 266 -11.06 15.00 8.61
CA THR A 266 -12.11 15.69 9.38
C THR A 266 -11.55 16.70 10.39
N GLU A 267 -10.23 16.84 10.49
CA GLU A 267 -9.58 17.76 11.43
C GLU A 267 -9.85 19.25 11.13
N PRO A 268 -9.82 19.73 9.87
CA PRO A 268 -10.06 21.14 9.59
C PRO A 268 -11.49 21.56 9.93
N THR A 269 -11.63 22.63 10.72
CA THR A 269 -12.95 23.15 11.09
C THR A 269 -13.62 23.86 9.91
N PHE A 270 -14.85 23.45 9.59
CA PHE A 270 -15.67 24.13 8.59
C PHE A 270 -16.42 25.28 9.25
N ILE A 271 -16.23 26.49 8.73
CA ILE A 271 -16.88 27.70 9.23
C ILE A 271 -18.01 28.06 8.26
N PRO A 272 -19.29 27.88 8.64
CA PRO A 272 -20.42 28.17 7.75
C PRO A 272 -20.44 29.63 7.30
N ARG A 273 -20.88 29.87 6.06
CA ARG A 273 -21.05 31.21 5.49
C ARG A 273 -22.51 31.59 5.38
N ALA A 274 -22.83 32.85 5.63
CA ALA A 274 -24.20 33.37 5.56
C ALA A 274 -24.89 33.19 4.19
N GLY A 275 -24.12 33.11 3.10
CA GLY A 275 -24.61 32.86 1.74
C GLY A 275 -24.62 31.39 1.31
N GLY A 276 -24.44 30.46 2.24
CA GLY A 276 -24.30 29.02 1.99
C GLY A 276 -22.86 28.57 1.77
N GLY A 277 -22.59 27.29 2.03
CA GLY A 277 -21.26 26.71 2.03
C GLY A 277 -20.46 27.08 3.28
N PHE A 278 -19.15 26.84 3.22
CA PHE A 278 -18.24 27.02 4.36
C PHE A 278 -16.89 27.57 3.91
N ASP A 279 -16.17 28.19 4.85
CA ASP A 279 -14.75 28.47 4.73
C ASP A 279 -13.96 27.42 5.53
N VAL A 280 -12.82 27.00 5.02
CA VAL A 280 -11.88 26.10 5.72
C VAL A 280 -10.47 26.63 5.58
N THR A 281 -9.69 26.59 6.66
CA THR A 281 -8.28 27.01 6.65
C THR A 281 -7.38 25.81 6.79
N VAL A 282 -6.46 25.65 5.83
CA VAL A 282 -5.56 24.50 5.73
C VAL A 282 -4.14 24.96 5.43
N ARG A 283 -3.15 24.15 5.83
CA ARG A 283 -1.74 24.36 5.47
C ARG A 283 -1.42 23.54 4.23
N VAL A 284 -0.88 24.16 3.20
CA VAL A 284 -0.55 23.50 1.93
C VAL A 284 0.79 23.99 1.38
N PHE A 285 1.43 23.19 0.54
CA PHE A 285 2.49 23.67 -0.33
C PHE A 285 1.90 24.29 -1.60
N GLN A 286 2.29 25.54 -1.88
CA GLN A 286 1.94 26.18 -3.15
C GLN A 286 2.68 25.47 -4.30
N SER A 287 1.95 24.67 -5.08
CA SER A 287 2.47 23.85 -6.18
C SER A 287 1.48 23.75 -7.34
N PRO A 288 1.94 23.43 -8.57
CA PRO A 288 1.06 23.19 -9.71
C PRO A 288 -0.01 22.12 -9.44
N GLN A 289 0.27 21.14 -8.59
CA GLN A 289 -0.67 20.06 -8.25
C GLN A 289 -1.77 20.52 -7.30
N PHE A 290 -1.43 21.38 -6.34
CA PHE A 290 -2.44 22.06 -5.51
C PHE A 290 -3.36 22.91 -6.39
N TYR A 291 -2.78 23.68 -7.31
CA TYR A 291 -3.52 24.51 -8.26
C TYR A 291 -4.39 23.68 -9.21
N ALA A 292 -3.88 22.56 -9.72
CA ALA A 292 -4.65 21.64 -10.56
C ALA A 292 -5.82 21.00 -9.80
N TRP A 293 -5.64 20.66 -8.53
CA TRP A 293 -6.73 20.16 -7.68
C TRP A 293 -7.83 21.21 -7.49
N LEU A 294 -7.46 22.47 -7.20
CA LEU A 294 -8.42 23.58 -7.12
C LEU A 294 -9.17 23.78 -8.45
N THR A 295 -8.45 23.76 -9.58
CA THR A 295 -9.03 23.95 -10.91
C THR A 295 -9.97 22.80 -11.28
N GLY A 296 -9.58 21.56 -10.97
CA GLY A 296 -10.36 20.35 -11.29
C GLY A 296 -11.70 20.28 -10.57
N LEU A 297 -11.85 20.98 -9.44
CA LEU A 297 -13.11 21.11 -8.70
C LEU A 297 -14.04 22.18 -9.27
N SER A 298 -13.68 22.83 -10.38
CA SER A 298 -14.56 23.64 -11.24
C SER A 298 -15.47 24.60 -10.48
N GLY A 299 -14.89 25.44 -9.61
CA GLY A 299 -15.63 26.47 -8.87
C GLY A 299 -16.34 26.00 -7.60
N LEU A 300 -16.32 24.70 -7.27
CA LEU A 300 -16.81 24.20 -5.98
C LEU A 300 -15.95 24.70 -4.80
N ILE A 301 -14.65 24.92 -5.06
CA ILE A 301 -13.66 25.46 -4.12
C ILE A 301 -12.96 26.66 -4.74
N ARG A 302 -12.82 27.73 -3.97
CA ARG A 302 -12.08 28.93 -4.36
C ARG A 302 -11.04 29.29 -3.31
N LEU A 303 -9.79 29.48 -3.73
CA LEU A 303 -8.75 30.05 -2.89
C LEU A 303 -9.09 31.51 -2.55
N LYS A 304 -9.34 31.80 -1.27
CA LYS A 304 -9.81 33.11 -0.76
C LYS A 304 -8.68 33.93 -0.13
N ALA A 305 -7.76 33.28 0.59
CA ALA A 305 -6.69 33.96 1.30
C ALA A 305 -5.46 33.07 1.46
N PRO A 306 -4.26 33.64 1.73
CA PRO A 306 -3.96 35.08 1.68
C PRO A 306 -3.83 35.58 0.24
N THR A 307 -3.89 36.90 0.04
CA THR A 307 -3.81 37.53 -1.30
C THR A 307 -2.61 37.05 -2.11
N ARG A 308 -1.44 36.90 -1.48
CA ARG A 308 -0.24 36.36 -2.13
C ARG A 308 -0.43 34.96 -2.76
N ALA A 309 -1.22 34.09 -2.12
CA ALA A 309 -1.50 32.76 -2.64
C ALA A 309 -2.53 32.81 -3.77
N VAL A 310 -3.52 33.71 -3.66
CA VAL A 310 -4.50 33.99 -4.72
C VAL A 310 -3.80 34.50 -5.97
N ASP A 311 -2.87 35.45 -5.82
CA ASP A 311 -2.13 36.05 -6.93
C ASP A 311 -1.21 35.02 -7.61
N ALA A 312 -0.53 34.18 -6.82
CA ALA A 312 0.29 33.09 -7.36
C ALA A 312 -0.54 32.09 -8.17
N TYR A 313 -1.74 31.73 -7.69
CA TYR A 313 -2.65 30.85 -8.41
C TYR A 313 -3.20 31.50 -9.69
N ARG A 314 -3.55 32.80 -9.65
CA ARG A 314 -3.96 33.56 -10.85
C ARG A 314 -2.85 33.60 -11.89
N ALA A 315 -1.62 33.90 -11.49
CA ALA A 315 -0.47 33.91 -12.39
C ALA A 315 -0.26 32.54 -13.04
N TYR A 316 -0.40 31.45 -12.27
CA TYR A 316 -0.34 30.09 -12.80
C TYR A 316 -1.42 29.81 -13.85
N LEU A 317 -2.67 30.21 -13.59
CA LEU A 317 -3.78 30.03 -14.54
C LEU A 317 -3.60 30.87 -15.81
N THR A 318 -3.20 32.13 -15.69
CA THR A 318 -2.94 33.00 -16.84
C THR A 318 -1.80 32.45 -17.69
N GLY A 319 -0.69 32.03 -17.07
CA GLY A 319 0.43 31.41 -17.80
C GLY A 319 0.03 30.13 -18.54
N ALA A 320 -0.80 29.29 -17.92
CA ALA A 320 -1.34 28.09 -18.58
C ALA A 320 -2.27 28.46 -19.76
N LEU A 321 -3.13 29.47 -19.60
CA LEU A 321 -4.04 29.93 -20.64
C LEU A 321 -3.29 30.57 -21.82
N ASP A 322 -2.27 31.37 -21.56
CA ASP A 322 -1.47 32.00 -22.61
C ASP A 322 -0.62 30.96 -23.36
N GLY A 323 -0.16 29.91 -22.68
CA GLY A 323 0.47 28.76 -23.33
C GLY A 323 -0.41 28.08 -24.37
N LEU A 324 -1.74 28.10 -24.21
CA LEU A 324 -2.70 27.58 -25.21
C LEU A 324 -2.86 28.49 -26.42
N LYS A 325 -2.48 29.76 -26.33
CA LYS A 325 -2.61 30.74 -27.44
C LYS A 325 -1.38 30.76 -28.34
N ASN A 326 -0.25 30.21 -27.90
CA ASN A 326 1.04 30.31 -28.57
C ASN A 326 1.39 29.10 -29.46
N GLU A 327 0.38 28.32 -29.90
CA GLU A 327 0.56 27.30 -30.93
C GLU A 327 -0.18 27.73 -32.21
N GLU A 328 0.47 28.60 -32.98
CA GLU A 328 0.36 28.67 -34.46
C GLU A 328 1.77 28.53 -35.06
#